data_AF-A0A3M0AE07-F1
#
_entry.id   AF-A0A3M0AE07-F1
#
_cell.length_a   1.000
_cell.length_b   1.000
_cell.length_c   1.000
_cell.angle_alpha   90.00
_cell.angle_beta   90.00
_cell.angle_gamma   90.00
#
_symmetry.space_group_name_H-M   'P 1'
#
loop_
_entity.id
_entity.type
_entity.pdbx_description
1 polymer ?
#
loop_
_entity_poly.entity_id
_entity_poly.type
_entity_poly.pdbx_seq_one_letter_code
_entity_poly.pdbx_strand_id
1 'polypeptide(L)'
;MVKLSQKLRKHRYRLSADLRFLLRSLLTILLIQQLLRVCLMLAYPSDTLYLPLPVIAEALFYGFRFDLMLSTWICIPMIIACAFPSGLRVRSLWRAWLSFMGLASIITGLVAISFYQIVGAEQGSSFYQWLANGEKLPWLALAQRWESVIWLMVAILFSGLLHELIRASDLSCRNIGRENNWKRLGIFSLLIIVAAVAMRGTIYWGPPLKPEAAQFSSYQHANHLAANSSFSVIRTRMRMPDRDNSPQ
;
A
#
# COMPACT_ATOMS: atom_id res chain seq x y z
N MET A 1 14.46 -36.67 22.66
CA MET A 1 14.60 -35.73 21.50
C MET A 1 13.72 -36.06 20.28
N VAL A 2 13.48 -37.32 19.93
CA VAL A 2 12.69 -37.71 18.72
C VAL A 2 11.21 -37.25 18.75
N LYS A 3 10.55 -37.28 19.92
CA LYS A 3 9.15 -36.83 20.08
C LYS A 3 8.95 -35.31 19.91
N LEU A 4 9.96 -34.49 20.23
CA LEU A 4 9.89 -33.04 20.02
C LEU A 4 9.98 -32.68 18.53
N SER A 5 10.85 -33.39 17.79
CA SER A 5 10.98 -33.29 16.32
C SER A 5 9.70 -33.72 15.58
N GLN A 6 9.02 -34.77 16.06
CA GLN A 6 7.72 -35.18 15.52
C GLN A 6 6.59 -34.17 15.80
N LYS A 7 6.57 -33.52 16.97
CA LYS A 7 5.58 -32.46 17.29
C LYS A 7 5.78 -31.21 16.43
N LEU A 8 7.02 -30.84 16.12
CA LEU A 8 7.34 -29.74 15.22
C LEU A 8 7.06 -30.06 13.73
N ARG A 9 7.10 -31.35 13.35
CA ARG A 9 6.78 -31.82 11.98
C ARG A 9 5.30 -31.73 11.61
N LYS A 10 4.37 -31.55 12.55
CA LYS A 10 2.94 -31.84 12.34
C LYS A 10 2.07 -30.67 11.87
N HIS A 11 2.60 -29.44 11.78
CA HIS A 11 1.83 -28.26 11.35
C HIS A 11 2.57 -27.45 10.29
N ARG A 12 2.67 -28.01 9.09
CA ARG A 12 3.04 -27.25 7.88
C ARG A 12 1.77 -26.94 7.11
N TYR A 13 1.61 -25.69 6.67
CA TYR A 13 0.53 -25.30 5.78
C TYR A 13 0.89 -25.70 4.34
N ARG A 14 -0.12 -26.06 3.55
CA ARG A 14 0.08 -26.29 2.10
C ARG A 14 0.47 -24.97 1.43
N LEU A 15 1.33 -25.02 0.41
CA LEU A 15 1.75 -23.82 -0.31
C LEU A 15 0.58 -23.14 -1.01
N SER A 16 -0.40 -23.90 -1.51
CA SER A 16 -1.64 -23.33 -2.06
C SER A 16 -2.43 -22.51 -1.03
N ALA A 17 -2.31 -22.82 0.27
CA ALA A 17 -2.95 -22.08 1.35
C ALA A 17 -2.18 -20.81 1.70
N ASP A 18 -0.85 -20.88 1.65
CA ASP A 18 0.06 -19.75 1.81
C ASP A 18 -0.07 -18.74 0.65
N LEU A 19 -0.12 -19.23 -0.59
CA LEU A 19 -0.31 -18.43 -1.80
C LEU A 19 -1.67 -17.73 -1.83
N ARG A 20 -2.75 -18.45 -1.50
CA ARG A 20 -4.10 -17.85 -1.45
C ARG A 20 -4.18 -16.77 -0.37
N PHE A 21 -3.52 -16.98 0.77
CA PHE A 21 -3.44 -15.97 1.81
C PHE A 21 -2.68 -14.74 1.33
N LEU A 22 -1.48 -14.91 0.76
CA LEU A 22 -0.67 -13.82 0.21
C LEU A 22 -1.42 -13.03 -0.87
N LEU A 23 -2.03 -13.73 -1.83
CA LEU A 23 -2.78 -13.09 -2.91
C LEU A 23 -3.98 -12.29 -2.37
N ARG A 24 -4.76 -12.88 -1.46
CA ARG A 24 -5.91 -12.18 -0.85
C ARG A 24 -5.48 -10.99 -0.01
N SER A 25 -4.36 -11.09 0.73
CA SER A 25 -3.80 -9.97 1.48
C SER A 25 -3.37 -8.82 0.56
N LEU A 26 -2.70 -9.13 -0.55
CA LEU A 26 -2.30 -8.14 -1.55
C LEU A 26 -3.53 -7.46 -2.18
N LEU A 27 -4.53 -8.24 -2.58
CA LEU A 27 -5.78 -7.71 -3.13
C LEU A 27 -6.55 -6.86 -2.11
N THR A 28 -6.49 -7.22 -0.82
CA THR A 28 -7.14 -6.45 0.25
C THR A 28 -6.50 -5.07 0.41
N ILE A 29 -5.17 -4.99 0.43
CA ILE A 29 -4.46 -3.70 0.53
C ILE A 29 -4.75 -2.85 -0.71
N LEU A 30 -4.68 -3.44 -1.90
CA LEU A 30 -5.04 -2.78 -3.16
C LEU A 30 -6.45 -2.20 -3.13
N LEU A 31 -7.42 -3.00 -2.67
CA LEU A 31 -8.81 -2.55 -2.56
C LEU A 31 -8.93 -1.34 -1.62
N ILE A 32 -8.30 -1.38 -0.45
CA ILE A 32 -8.32 -0.25 0.48
C ILE A 32 -7.68 1.02 -0.14
N GLN A 33 -6.55 0.87 -0.85
CA GLN A 33 -5.92 2.00 -1.54
C GLN A 33 -6.79 2.59 -2.65
N GLN A 34 -7.48 1.74 -3.41
CA GLN A 34 -8.43 2.18 -4.43
C GLN A 34 -9.66 2.86 -3.83
N LEU A 35 -10.19 2.35 -2.70
CA LEU A 35 -11.27 3.00 -1.98
C LEU A 35 -10.87 4.38 -1.46
N LEU A 36 -9.65 4.54 -0.94
CA LEU A 36 -9.12 5.85 -0.52
C LEU A 36 -9.00 6.82 -1.70
N ARG A 37 -8.62 6.33 -2.87
CA ARG A 37 -8.57 7.12 -4.12
C ARG A 37 -9.97 7.56 -4.56
N VAL A 38 -10.96 6.68 -4.46
CA VAL A 38 -12.35 7.04 -4.71
C VAL A 38 -12.83 8.06 -3.68
N CYS A 39 -12.46 7.94 -2.40
CA CYS A 39 -12.74 8.97 -1.40
C CYS A 39 -12.12 10.33 -1.76
N LEU A 40 -10.89 10.36 -2.27
CA LEU A 40 -10.27 11.59 -2.77
C LEU A 40 -11.08 12.20 -3.91
N MET A 41 -11.50 11.39 -4.88
CA MET A 41 -12.35 11.84 -6.00
C MET A 41 -13.69 12.41 -5.51
N LEU A 42 -14.36 11.71 -4.59
CA LEU A 42 -15.66 12.13 -4.04
C LEU A 42 -15.56 13.33 -3.10
N ALA A 43 -14.40 13.56 -2.48
CA ALA A 43 -14.16 14.73 -1.63
C ALA A 43 -14.16 16.05 -2.43
N TYR A 44 -13.84 15.98 -3.72
CA TYR A 44 -13.67 17.15 -4.60
C TYR A 44 -14.53 17.02 -5.86
N PRO A 45 -15.87 17.04 -5.72
CA PRO A 45 -16.77 16.92 -6.85
C PRO A 45 -16.63 18.10 -7.82
N SER A 46 -16.32 19.31 -7.32
CA SER A 46 -16.10 20.49 -8.16
C SER A 46 -14.96 20.28 -9.14
N ASP A 47 -13.85 19.67 -8.69
CA ASP A 47 -12.70 19.42 -9.56
C ASP A 47 -12.96 18.22 -10.47
N THR A 48 -13.63 17.19 -9.95
CA THR A 48 -13.92 15.94 -10.68
C THR A 48 -14.94 16.11 -11.79
N LEU A 49 -15.97 16.93 -11.61
CA LEU A 49 -17.07 17.09 -12.57
C LEU A 49 -16.62 17.64 -13.94
N TYR A 50 -15.50 18.35 -13.99
CA TYR A 50 -14.93 18.89 -15.22
C TYR A 50 -14.01 17.90 -15.96
N LEU A 51 -13.71 16.73 -15.38
CA LEU A 51 -12.84 15.75 -16.01
C LEU A 51 -13.63 14.88 -17.00
N PRO A 52 -13.13 14.71 -18.24
CA PRO A 52 -13.67 13.70 -19.15
C PRO A 52 -13.52 12.29 -18.55
N LEU A 53 -14.54 11.43 -18.73
CA LEU A 53 -14.52 10.04 -18.25
C LEU A 53 -13.26 9.25 -18.67
N PRO A 54 -12.74 9.37 -19.91
CA PRO A 54 -11.50 8.71 -20.29
C PRO A 54 -10.29 9.13 -19.43
N VAL A 55 -10.21 10.41 -19.05
CA VAL A 55 -9.13 10.94 -18.21
C VAL A 55 -9.23 10.39 -16.78
N ILE A 56 -10.45 10.22 -16.26
CA ILE A 56 -10.67 9.58 -14.96
C ILE A 56 -10.23 8.11 -15.01
N ALA A 57 -10.60 7.38 -16.07
CA ALA A 57 -10.20 5.98 -16.23
C ALA A 57 -8.67 5.85 -16.33
N GLU A 58 -8.01 6.73 -17.06
CA GLU A 58 -6.54 6.81 -17.11
C GLU A 58 -5.95 7.12 -15.74
N ALA A 59 -6.49 8.08 -14.99
CA ALA A 59 -6.02 8.42 -13.65
C ALA A 59 -6.08 7.21 -12.71
N LEU A 60 -7.20 6.47 -12.74
CA LEU A 60 -7.38 5.25 -11.95
C LEU A 60 -6.41 4.14 -12.39
N PHE A 61 -6.15 4.00 -13.70
CA PHE A 61 -5.22 3.00 -14.23
C PHE A 61 -3.76 3.31 -13.86
N TYR A 62 -3.30 4.55 -14.05
CA TYR A 62 -1.98 4.98 -13.59
C TYR A 62 -1.86 4.83 -12.08
N GLY A 63 -2.92 5.20 -11.37
CA GLY A 63 -3.06 5.03 -9.95
C GLY A 63 -2.87 3.61 -9.45
N PHE A 64 -3.55 2.67 -10.08
CA PHE A 64 -3.47 1.26 -9.76
C PHE A 64 -2.03 0.74 -9.84
N ARG A 65 -1.19 1.27 -10.74
CA ARG A 65 0.23 0.89 -10.83
C ARG A 65 1.03 1.32 -9.60
N PHE A 66 0.79 2.53 -9.09
CA PHE A 66 1.41 2.99 -7.85
C PHE A 66 0.94 2.17 -6.64
N ASP A 67 -0.36 1.87 -6.58
CA ASP A 67 -0.95 1.06 -5.51
C ASP A 67 -0.40 -0.37 -5.51
N LEU A 68 -0.25 -0.97 -6.70
CA LEU A 68 0.32 -2.30 -6.87
C LEU A 68 1.78 -2.34 -6.41
N MET A 69 2.57 -1.33 -6.75
CA MET A 69 3.95 -1.20 -6.28
C MET A 69 3.99 -1.15 -4.75
N LEU A 70 3.24 -0.24 -4.13
CA LEU A 70 3.24 -0.08 -2.66
C LEU A 70 2.72 -1.33 -1.94
N SER A 71 1.64 -1.93 -2.43
CA SER A 71 1.07 -3.16 -1.88
C SER A 71 2.07 -4.31 -1.97
N THR A 72 2.82 -4.40 -3.07
CA THR A 72 3.89 -5.40 -3.23
C THR A 72 5.00 -5.17 -2.21
N TRP A 73 5.41 -3.93 -1.95
CA TRP A 73 6.41 -3.59 -0.92
C TRP A 73 5.96 -4.04 0.47
N ILE A 74 4.71 -3.78 0.84
CA ILE A 74 4.12 -4.22 2.12
C ILE A 74 4.14 -5.76 2.24
N CYS A 75 3.96 -6.46 1.12
CA CYS A 75 3.95 -7.92 1.08
C CYS A 75 5.35 -8.58 0.96
N ILE A 76 6.45 -7.83 0.78
CA ILE A 76 7.82 -8.41 0.68
C ILE A 76 8.14 -9.36 1.84
N PRO A 77 7.91 -8.99 3.12
CA PRO A 77 8.23 -9.89 4.23
C PRO A 77 7.43 -11.21 4.16
N MET A 78 6.20 -11.17 3.65
CA MET A 78 5.37 -12.36 3.43
C MET A 78 5.86 -13.21 2.25
N ILE A 79 6.34 -12.57 1.18
CA ILE A 79 6.96 -13.26 0.03
C ILE A 79 8.20 -14.01 0.51
N ILE A 80 9.07 -13.36 1.28
CA ILE A 80 10.26 -13.99 1.89
C ILE A 80 9.83 -15.14 2.82
N ALA A 81 8.80 -14.94 3.63
CA ALA A 81 8.27 -15.98 4.50
C ALA A 81 7.76 -17.22 3.75
N CYS A 82 7.32 -17.09 2.49
CA CYS A 82 6.92 -18.23 1.67
C CYS A 82 8.09 -19.16 1.32
N ALA A 83 9.33 -18.67 1.30
CA ALA A 83 10.52 -19.52 1.11
C ALA A 83 10.66 -20.56 2.24
N PHE A 84 10.21 -20.21 3.44
CA PHE A 84 10.32 -21.06 4.62
C PHE A 84 9.07 -21.94 4.79
N PRO A 85 9.21 -23.25 5.09
CA PRO A 85 8.07 -24.18 5.25
C PRO A 85 7.09 -23.80 6.37
N SER A 86 7.49 -22.91 7.27
CA SER A 86 6.70 -22.44 8.40
C SER A 86 6.61 -20.91 8.46
N GLY A 87 7.06 -20.17 7.45
CA GLY A 87 7.15 -18.72 7.54
C GLY A 87 5.79 -18.04 7.70
N LEU A 88 4.77 -18.52 6.98
CA LEU A 88 3.39 -18.05 7.11
C LEU A 88 2.57 -18.80 8.17
N ARG A 89 3.23 -19.55 9.07
CA ARG A 89 2.53 -20.36 10.07
C ARG A 89 1.85 -19.51 11.15
N VAL A 90 2.53 -18.46 11.60
CA VAL A 90 2.04 -17.58 12.67
C VAL A 90 1.12 -16.52 12.05
N ARG A 91 -0.11 -16.93 11.75
CA ARG A 91 -1.08 -16.06 11.07
C ARG A 91 -1.40 -14.79 11.85
N SER A 92 -1.36 -14.82 13.18
CA SER A 92 -1.51 -13.63 14.01
C SER A 92 -0.45 -12.56 13.73
N LEU A 93 0.82 -12.94 13.53
CA LEU A 93 1.90 -12.02 13.19
C LEU A 93 1.63 -11.33 11.86
N TRP A 94 1.25 -12.10 10.83
CA TRP A 94 0.97 -11.55 9.50
C TRP A 94 -0.30 -10.69 9.48
N ARG A 95 -1.32 -11.07 10.25
CA ARG A 95 -2.50 -10.23 10.45
C ARG A 95 -2.14 -8.90 11.13
N ALA A 96 -1.30 -8.94 12.17
CA ALA A 96 -0.85 -7.73 12.86
C ALA A 96 -0.02 -6.83 11.93
N TRP A 97 0.92 -7.41 11.18
CA TRP A 97 1.71 -6.70 10.16
C TRP A 97 0.83 -6.01 9.12
N LEU A 98 -0.10 -6.75 8.52
CA LEU A 98 -1.00 -6.23 7.49
C LEU A 98 -1.97 -5.18 8.06
N SER A 99 -2.45 -5.36 9.29
CA SER A 99 -3.31 -4.38 9.96
C SER A 99 -2.54 -3.09 10.23
N PHE A 100 -1.29 -3.20 10.70
CA PHE A 100 -0.42 -2.06 10.95
C PHE A 100 -0.11 -1.29 9.65
N MET A 101 0.35 -1.98 8.61
CA MET A 101 0.68 -1.36 7.32
C MET A 101 -0.55 -0.82 6.57
N GLY A 102 -1.69 -1.52 6.67
CA GLY A 102 -2.94 -1.05 6.11
C GLY A 102 -3.48 0.18 6.84
N LEU A 103 -3.41 0.21 8.18
CA LEU A 103 -3.76 1.39 8.97
C LEU A 103 -2.86 2.58 8.63
N ALA A 104 -1.54 2.36 8.51
CA ALA A 104 -0.62 3.40 8.07
C ALA A 104 -1.01 3.95 6.68
N SER A 105 -1.37 3.07 5.74
CA SER A 105 -1.83 3.46 4.40
C SER A 105 -3.13 4.28 4.45
N ILE A 106 -4.09 3.88 5.29
CA ILE A 106 -5.35 4.62 5.51
C ILE A 106 -5.07 6.02 6.05
N ILE A 107 -4.27 6.12 7.11
CA ILE A 107 -3.92 7.41 7.72
C ILE A 107 -3.23 8.32 6.71
N THR A 108 -2.23 7.81 5.98
CA THR A 108 -1.54 8.62 4.96
C THR A 108 -2.49 9.07 3.85
N GLY A 109 -3.40 8.21 3.39
CA GLY A 109 -4.40 8.57 2.38
C GLY A 109 -5.36 9.66 2.87
N LEU A 110 -5.85 9.57 4.09
CA LEU A 110 -6.74 10.59 4.67
C LEU A 110 -6.04 11.93 4.89
N VAL A 111 -4.78 11.87 5.36
CA VAL A 111 -3.93 13.06 5.44
C VAL A 111 -3.71 13.65 4.04
N ALA A 112 -3.71 12.86 2.98
CA ALA A 112 -3.55 13.35 1.61
C ALA A 112 -4.77 14.09 1.10
N ILE A 113 -5.95 13.53 1.33
CA ILE A 113 -7.21 14.20 1.03
C ILE A 113 -7.23 15.55 1.74
N SER A 114 -6.88 15.59 3.02
CA SER A 114 -6.89 16.81 3.84
C SER A 114 -5.82 17.82 3.41
N PHE A 115 -4.62 17.33 3.05
CA PHE A 115 -3.52 18.17 2.59
C PHE A 115 -3.84 18.82 1.24
N TYR A 116 -4.46 18.07 0.32
CA TYR A 116 -4.92 18.61 -0.96
C TYR A 116 -5.92 19.76 -0.76
N GLN A 117 -6.77 19.68 0.27
CA GLN A 117 -7.71 20.72 0.67
C GLN A 117 -7.03 22.03 1.09
N ILE A 118 -5.85 21.94 1.70
CA ILE A 118 -5.13 23.08 2.28
C ILE A 118 -4.15 23.68 1.26
N VAL A 119 -3.45 22.83 0.51
CA VAL A 119 -2.31 23.22 -0.34
C VAL A 119 -2.65 23.15 -1.84
N GLY A 120 -3.73 22.46 -2.23
CA GLY A 120 -4.12 22.29 -3.65
C GLY A 120 -3.11 21.46 -4.46
N ALA A 121 -2.21 20.74 -3.78
CA ALA A 121 -1.09 20.04 -4.41
C ALA A 121 -0.90 18.63 -3.85
N GLU A 122 -0.16 17.82 -4.59
CA GLU A 122 0.24 16.48 -4.18
C GLU A 122 1.13 16.53 -2.93
N GLN A 123 1.01 15.54 -2.05
CA GLN A 123 1.86 15.47 -0.86
C GLN A 123 3.36 15.41 -1.17
N GLY A 124 3.83 14.77 -2.25
CA GLY A 124 5.25 14.47 -2.50
C GLY A 124 6.28 15.52 -2.02
N SER A 125 6.64 16.47 -2.88
CA SER A 125 7.58 17.55 -2.53
C SER A 125 6.92 18.66 -1.69
N SER A 126 5.62 18.91 -1.90
CA SER A 126 4.90 19.99 -1.24
C SER A 126 4.75 19.78 0.27
N PHE A 127 4.67 18.53 0.73
CA PHE A 127 4.65 18.20 2.16
C PHE A 127 5.95 18.60 2.86
N TYR A 128 7.10 18.39 2.22
CA TYR A 128 8.39 18.78 2.81
C TYR A 128 8.60 20.29 2.79
N GLN A 129 8.11 20.99 1.75
CA GLN A 129 8.11 22.45 1.71
C GLN A 129 7.19 23.02 2.80
N TRP A 130 6.00 22.45 2.97
CA TRP A 130 5.06 22.78 4.04
C TRP A 130 5.73 22.68 5.43
N LEU A 131 6.36 21.54 5.72
CA LEU A 131 7.07 21.35 6.99
C LEU A 131 8.28 22.30 7.14
N ALA A 132 9.01 22.57 6.05
CA ALA A 132 10.13 23.50 6.07
C ALA A 132 9.71 24.94 6.38
N ASN A 133 8.47 25.32 6.03
CA ASN A 133 7.90 26.63 6.34
C ASN A 133 7.45 26.75 7.82
N GLY A 134 7.68 25.73 8.65
CA GLY A 134 7.33 25.73 10.08
C GLY A 134 5.85 25.43 10.36
N GLU A 135 5.11 25.00 9.35
CA GLU A 135 3.70 24.67 9.48
C GLU A 135 3.48 23.39 10.32
N LYS A 136 2.31 23.30 10.96
CA LYS A 136 1.93 22.13 11.75
C LYS A 136 1.84 20.89 10.86
N LEU A 137 2.07 19.72 11.47
CA LEU A 137 1.87 18.44 10.79
C LEU A 137 0.44 18.39 10.22
N PRO A 138 0.26 17.94 8.96
CA PRO A 138 -1.06 17.91 8.33
C PRO A 138 -2.15 17.14 9.09
N TRP A 139 -1.79 16.15 9.91
CA TRP A 139 -2.75 15.44 10.76
C TRP A 139 -3.24 16.29 11.96
N LEU A 140 -2.42 17.19 12.49
CA LEU A 140 -2.83 18.17 13.51
C LEU A 140 -3.74 19.21 12.89
N ALA A 141 -3.40 19.69 11.69
CA ALA A 141 -4.24 20.62 10.93
C ALA A 141 -5.60 19.96 10.60
N LEU A 142 -5.61 18.68 10.25
CA LEU A 142 -6.83 17.90 10.07
C LEU A 142 -7.67 17.89 11.34
N ALA A 143 -7.10 17.49 12.48
CA ALA A 143 -7.82 17.37 13.76
C ALA A 143 -8.50 18.67 14.22
N GLN A 144 -8.05 19.83 13.75
CA GLN A 144 -8.64 21.13 14.07
C GLN A 144 -9.88 21.48 13.23
N ARG A 145 -10.15 20.75 12.15
CA ARG A 145 -11.30 20.98 11.26
C ARG A 145 -12.48 20.09 11.65
N TRP A 146 -13.70 20.59 11.52
CA TRP A 146 -14.91 19.81 11.78
C TRP A 146 -15.05 18.59 10.83
N GLU A 147 -14.53 18.71 9.60
CA GLU A 147 -14.47 17.64 8.60
C GLU A 147 -13.63 16.44 9.07
N SER A 148 -12.76 16.62 10.07
CA SER A 148 -11.96 15.52 10.65
C SER A 148 -12.81 14.41 11.24
N VAL A 149 -14.03 14.72 11.70
CA VAL A 149 -14.96 13.71 12.22
C VAL A 149 -15.37 12.75 11.09
N ILE A 150 -15.67 13.27 9.91
CA ILE A 150 -16.03 12.48 8.73
C ILE A 150 -14.84 11.59 8.34
N TRP A 151 -13.64 12.17 8.23
CA TRP A 151 -12.44 11.41 7.86
C TRP A 151 -12.04 10.38 8.91
N LEU A 152 -12.26 10.66 10.20
CA LEU A 152 -12.07 9.69 11.27
C LEU A 152 -13.07 8.54 11.17
N MET A 153 -14.34 8.82 10.86
CA MET A 153 -15.34 7.77 10.62
C MET A 153 -14.97 6.91 9.42
N VAL A 154 -14.49 7.52 8.32
CA VAL A 154 -13.96 6.78 7.15
C VAL A 154 -12.75 5.93 7.55
N ALA A 155 -11.84 6.46 8.38
CA ALA A 155 -10.68 5.72 8.88
C ALA A 155 -11.12 4.48 9.67
N ILE A 156 -12.08 4.63 10.58
CA ILE A 156 -12.62 3.54 11.40
C ILE A 156 -13.31 2.51 10.52
N LEU A 157 -14.16 2.95 9.57
CA LEU A 157 -14.85 2.09 8.62
C LEU A 157 -13.87 1.27 7.79
N PHE A 158 -12.86 1.90 7.19
CA PHE A 158 -11.88 1.23 6.34
C PHE A 158 -10.96 0.33 7.16
N SER A 159 -10.63 0.71 8.39
CA SER A 159 -9.86 -0.14 9.31
C SER A 159 -10.65 -1.38 9.72
N GLY A 160 -11.95 -1.24 9.97
CA GLY A 160 -12.86 -2.36 10.23
C GLY A 160 -12.97 -3.29 9.03
N LEU A 161 -13.18 -2.73 7.83
CA LEU A 161 -13.22 -3.48 6.57
C LEU A 161 -11.91 -4.24 6.32
N LEU A 162 -10.76 -3.56 6.47
CA LEU A 162 -9.43 -4.16 6.37
C LEU A 162 -9.28 -5.34 7.34
N HIS A 163 -9.68 -5.14 8.60
CA HIS A 163 -9.60 -6.19 9.63
C HIS A 163 -10.43 -7.42 9.25
N GLU A 164 -11.67 -7.22 8.81
CA GLU A 164 -12.56 -8.32 8.43
C GLU A 164 -12.10 -9.03 7.16
N LEU A 165 -11.62 -8.31 6.14
CA LEU A 165 -11.08 -8.92 4.91
C LEU A 165 -9.82 -9.76 5.19
N ILE A 166 -8.92 -9.27 6.04
CA ILE A 166 -7.74 -10.01 6.48
C ILE A 166 -8.14 -11.24 7.30
N ARG A 167 -9.09 -11.09 8.22
CA ARG A 167 -9.62 -12.19 9.05
C ARG A 167 -10.29 -13.27 8.21
N ALA A 168 -11.15 -12.88 7.26
CA ALA A 168 -11.81 -13.78 6.32
C ALA A 168 -10.79 -14.52 5.44
N SER A 169 -9.72 -13.82 5.04
CA SER A 169 -8.60 -14.41 4.30
C SER A 169 -7.84 -15.45 5.11
N ASP A 170 -7.59 -15.20 6.41
CA ASP A 170 -6.98 -16.20 7.29
C ASP A 170 -7.87 -17.44 7.44
N LEU A 171 -9.14 -17.26 7.78
CA LEU A 171 -10.09 -18.35 8.01
C LEU A 171 -10.24 -19.26 6.78
N SER A 172 -10.35 -18.66 5.59
CA SER A 172 -10.51 -19.41 4.33
C SER A 172 -9.24 -20.17 3.91
N CYS A 173 -8.07 -19.76 4.40
CA CYS A 173 -6.78 -20.27 3.96
C CYS A 173 -6.11 -21.20 4.98
N ARG A 174 -6.85 -21.73 5.95
CA ARG A 174 -6.34 -22.75 6.88
C ARG A 174 -6.43 -24.13 6.23
N ASN A 175 -5.36 -24.56 5.57
CA ASN A 175 -5.24 -25.94 5.11
C ASN A 175 -3.88 -26.53 5.48
N ILE A 176 -3.90 -27.50 6.39
CA ILE A 176 -2.71 -28.18 6.90
C ILE A 176 -2.38 -29.34 5.94
N GLY A 177 -1.14 -29.41 5.49
CA GLY A 177 -0.73 -30.49 4.61
C GLY A 177 0.77 -30.53 4.40
N ARG A 178 1.23 -31.69 3.92
CA ARG A 178 2.65 -31.93 3.67
C ARG A 178 2.95 -31.61 2.22
N GLU A 179 4.03 -30.87 1.99
CA GLU A 179 4.42 -30.47 0.64
C GLU A 179 5.91 -30.64 0.39
N ASN A 180 6.25 -30.71 -0.90
CA ASN A 180 7.63 -30.87 -1.36
C ASN A 180 8.35 -29.51 -1.33
N ASN A 181 9.47 -29.44 -0.61
CA ASN A 181 10.27 -28.22 -0.47
C ASN A 181 10.75 -27.68 -1.82
N TRP A 182 11.01 -28.53 -2.83
CA TRP A 182 11.44 -28.09 -4.18
C TRP A 182 10.36 -27.32 -4.93
N LYS A 183 9.09 -27.73 -4.82
CA LYS A 183 7.96 -26.99 -5.41
C LYS A 183 7.80 -25.61 -4.78
N ARG A 184 8.02 -25.52 -3.45
CA ARG A 184 7.99 -24.26 -2.71
C ARG A 184 9.11 -23.31 -3.17
N LEU A 185 10.32 -23.83 -3.38
CA LEU A 185 11.44 -23.01 -3.88
C LEU A 185 11.15 -22.46 -5.29
N GLY A 186 10.66 -23.30 -6.21
CA GLY A 186 10.32 -22.85 -7.58
C GLY A 186 9.23 -21.77 -7.60
N ILE A 187 8.18 -21.93 -6.79
CA ILE A 187 7.11 -20.92 -6.67
C ILE A 187 7.61 -19.65 -6.00
N PHE A 188 8.48 -19.75 -5.00
CA PHE A 188 9.09 -18.58 -4.38
C PHE A 188 9.94 -17.78 -5.39
N SER A 189 10.74 -18.45 -6.21
CA SER A 189 11.48 -17.81 -7.30
C SER A 189 10.56 -17.06 -8.27
N LEU A 190 9.43 -17.68 -8.65
CA LEU A 190 8.42 -17.02 -9.48
C LEU A 190 7.81 -15.79 -8.80
N LEU A 191 7.48 -15.89 -7.51
CA LEU A 191 6.94 -14.77 -6.73
C LEU A 191 7.93 -13.59 -6.66
N ILE A 192 9.23 -13.86 -6.51
CA ILE A 192 10.26 -12.80 -6.55
C ILE A 192 10.26 -12.10 -7.91
N ILE A 193 10.22 -12.85 -9.01
CA ILE A 193 10.22 -12.27 -10.36
C ILE A 193 8.98 -11.39 -10.55
N VAL A 194 7.80 -11.91 -10.22
CA VAL A 194 6.54 -11.15 -10.31
C VAL A 194 6.56 -9.92 -9.41
N ALA A 195 7.06 -10.04 -8.18
CA ALA A 195 7.19 -8.92 -7.27
C ALA A 195 8.19 -7.88 -7.79
N ALA A 196 9.33 -8.29 -8.35
CA ALA A 196 10.30 -7.36 -8.94
C ALA A 196 9.70 -6.56 -10.10
N VAL A 197 8.90 -7.20 -10.96
CA VAL A 197 8.17 -6.52 -12.04
C VAL A 197 7.11 -5.56 -11.48
N ALA A 198 6.30 -6.02 -10.52
CA ALA A 198 5.26 -5.21 -9.89
C ALA A 198 5.85 -4.00 -9.14
N MET A 199 6.97 -4.18 -8.43
CA MET A 199 7.68 -3.11 -7.74
C MET A 199 8.35 -2.12 -8.68
N ARG A 200 8.72 -2.53 -9.89
CA ARG A 200 9.26 -1.58 -10.88
C ARG A 200 8.18 -0.64 -11.39
N GLY A 201 6.93 -1.12 -11.46
CA GLY A 201 5.79 -0.37 -12.00
C GLY A 201 5.86 -0.14 -13.52
N THR A 202 6.90 -0.63 -14.21
CA THR A 202 7.10 -0.56 -15.66
C THR A 202 7.49 -1.93 -16.20
N ILE A 203 6.83 -2.36 -17.28
CA ILE A 203 7.15 -3.61 -17.99
C ILE A 203 8.37 -3.41 -18.91
N TYR A 204 8.61 -2.17 -19.35
CA TYR A 204 9.72 -1.81 -20.22
C TYR A 204 11.03 -1.61 -19.45
N TRP A 205 12.16 -1.86 -20.13
CA TRP A 205 13.51 -1.57 -19.63
C TRP A 205 13.68 -0.05 -19.47
N GLY A 206 13.48 0.44 -18.25
CA GLY A 206 13.62 1.84 -17.90
C GLY A 206 13.84 2.06 -16.40
N PRO A 207 14.07 3.31 -15.97
CA PRO A 207 14.23 3.65 -14.55
C PRO A 207 12.96 3.35 -13.76
N PRO A 208 13.06 3.03 -12.45
CA PRO A 208 11.91 2.69 -11.61
C PRO A 208 10.85 3.82 -11.61
N LEU A 209 9.57 3.48 -11.49
CA LEU A 209 8.41 4.40 -11.60
C LEU A 209 8.58 5.69 -10.78
N LYS A 210 8.78 6.87 -11.38
CA LYS A 210 8.95 8.12 -10.59
C LYS A 210 7.58 8.67 -10.14
N PRO A 211 7.49 9.47 -9.07
CA PRO A 211 6.26 10.20 -8.73
C PRO A 211 5.77 11.08 -9.90
N GLU A 212 6.72 11.65 -10.65
CA GLU A 212 6.48 12.41 -11.88
C GLU A 212 5.66 11.63 -12.95
N ALA A 213 5.68 10.29 -12.92
CA ALA A 213 4.92 9.47 -13.87
C ALA A 213 3.39 9.55 -13.67
N ALA A 214 2.92 10.21 -12.59
CA ALA A 214 1.52 10.55 -12.40
C ALA A 214 1.07 11.79 -13.21
N GLN A 215 2.00 12.53 -13.84
CA GLN A 215 1.69 13.66 -14.71
C GLN A 215 1.46 13.18 -16.15
N PHE A 216 0.24 12.74 -16.45
CA PHE A 216 -0.11 12.19 -17.76
C PHE A 216 -1.08 13.09 -18.55
N SER A 217 -1.78 14.02 -17.88
CA SER A 217 -2.81 14.87 -18.48
C SER A 217 -2.58 16.36 -18.19
N SER A 218 -3.25 17.23 -18.95
CA SER A 218 -3.34 18.68 -18.65
C SER A 218 -4.19 18.98 -17.42
N TYR A 219 -5.05 18.05 -16.99
CA TYR A 219 -5.87 18.20 -15.80
C TYR A 219 -5.07 17.88 -14.54
N GLN A 220 -4.74 18.91 -13.77
CA GLN A 220 -3.93 18.77 -12.55
C GLN A 220 -4.61 17.86 -11.51
N HIS A 221 -5.93 17.95 -11.36
CA HIS A 221 -6.69 17.07 -10.46
C HIS A 221 -6.58 15.59 -10.86
N ALA A 222 -6.59 15.27 -12.16
CA ALA A 222 -6.41 13.89 -12.64
C ALA A 222 -5.03 13.32 -12.29
N ASN A 223 -3.99 14.16 -12.41
CA ASN A 223 -2.63 13.78 -12.07
C ASN A 223 -2.47 13.53 -10.56
N HIS A 224 -3.05 14.40 -9.74
CA HIS A 224 -3.07 14.22 -8.28
C HIS A 224 -3.88 12.99 -7.87
N LEU A 225 -5.01 12.73 -8.55
CA LEU A 225 -5.81 11.55 -8.35
C LEU A 225 -5.04 10.28 -8.73
N ALA A 226 -4.14 10.33 -9.72
CA ALA A 226 -3.29 9.20 -10.12
C ALA A 226 -2.12 8.96 -9.15
N ALA A 227 -1.58 10.00 -8.51
CA ALA A 227 -0.48 9.86 -7.57
C ALA A 227 -0.89 9.08 -6.29
N ASN A 228 -0.02 8.19 -5.80
CA ASN A 228 -0.19 7.58 -4.48
C ASN A 228 0.62 8.36 -3.45
N SER A 229 -0.05 8.91 -2.44
CA SER A 229 0.55 9.86 -1.50
C SER A 229 1.61 9.22 -0.59
N SER A 230 1.38 7.99 -0.11
CA SER A 230 2.39 7.25 0.68
C SER A 230 3.65 7.00 -0.14
N PHE A 231 3.48 6.60 -1.40
CA PHE A 231 4.58 6.37 -2.31
C PHE A 231 5.39 7.65 -2.58
N SER A 232 4.70 8.76 -2.87
CA SER A 232 5.34 10.02 -3.22
C SER A 232 6.14 10.62 -2.06
N VAL A 233 5.61 10.56 -0.83
CA VAL A 233 6.34 11.03 0.36
C VAL A 233 7.59 10.19 0.60
N ILE A 234 7.46 8.86 0.64
CA ILE A 234 8.58 7.94 0.88
C ILE A 234 9.68 8.14 -0.16
N ARG A 235 9.29 8.20 -1.44
CA ARG A 235 10.26 8.29 -2.53
C ARG A 235 10.92 9.66 -2.63
N THR A 236 10.21 10.72 -2.28
CA THR A 236 10.78 12.06 -2.22
C THR A 236 11.82 12.13 -1.10
N ARG A 237 11.54 11.58 0.09
CA ARG A 237 12.53 11.53 1.19
C ARG A 237 13.83 10.85 0.80
N MET A 238 13.74 9.71 0.10
CA MET A 238 14.92 8.95 -0.35
C MET A 238 15.79 9.71 -1.34
N ARG A 239 15.23 10.73 -2.03
CA ARG A 239 15.94 11.54 -3.02
C ARG A 239 16.51 12.84 -2.44
N MET A 240 16.04 13.28 -1.28
CA MET A 240 16.55 14.49 -0.66
C MET A 240 17.96 14.22 -0.12
N PRO A 241 18.98 15.04 -0.48
CA PRO A 241 20.30 14.94 0.13
C PRO A 241 20.18 15.20 1.63
N ASP A 242 20.93 14.45 2.45
CA ASP A 242 20.96 14.70 3.89
C ASP A 242 21.51 16.10 4.14
N ARG A 243 20.71 16.90 4.85
CA ARG A 243 20.96 18.31 5.17
C ARG A 243 22.14 18.53 6.13
N ASP A 244 22.96 17.51 6.38
CA ASP A 244 24.05 17.54 7.36
C ASP A 244 25.39 18.05 6.80
N ASN A 245 25.45 18.38 5.50
CA ASN A 245 26.68 18.85 4.83
C ASN A 245 26.53 20.19 4.09
N SER A 246 25.66 21.08 4.54
CA SER A 246 25.68 22.48 4.09
C SER A 246 26.44 23.34 5.12
N PRO A 247 27.65 23.84 4.83
CA PRO A 247 28.27 24.86 5.67
C PRO A 247 27.38 26.11 5.70
N GLN A 248 27.20 26.65 6.90
CA GLN A 248 26.53 27.93 7.16
C GLN A 248 27.23 29.08 6.45
#